data_AF-A0A7J8W4P3-F1
#
_entry.id   AF-A0A7J8W4P3-F1
#
_cell.length_a   1.000
_cell.length_b   1.000
_cell.length_c   1.000
_cell.angle_alpha   90.00
_cell.angle_beta   90.00
_cell.angle_gamma   90.00
#
_symmetry.space_group_name_H-M   'P 1'
#
loop_
_entity.id
_entity.type
_entity.pdbx_description
1 polymer ?
#
loop_
_entity_poly.entity_id
_entity_poly.type
_entity_poly.pdbx_seq_one_letter_code
_entity_poly.pdbx_strand_id
1 'polypeptide(L)'
;MATGYSKSPLELLNSSHQSKVLKAAIFSRFVLLILSILWRTLLAPYDTSAPLNPTCLHNPSPPLPSPLLPSLGSAIEKGVVWDSVYFVRIAQCGYEYEQFYAFLPLLPACIFVFSQTVFAPLVPLIGYRAVLALSGYVVCNVAFIFTAIYFYRLSVIILKDPTAALQASVLFCFNPASIFYSSIYSESLYALFSVGGCYYLVSRANNIAVLWLALSGFARSNGVLNAGYFGFQAMHQAYDAFYLKKRAFLALWILISGALRCICIFVPFITFQAYGYYNMCLGRSSDEMRPWCKARIPLLYNYIQSHYWGVGFLRYFKFKQLPNFLLASPILSLAVCSIIYYVKSRPEIVRSLGFQASVEEKSSMAEIFSSQKPQRSNDTQFSEKYSSRKQENHNFKLRKKISQGTDLAEGRTVRGSLEKLGYTSAFVLPFILQVGFMAATAFFVMHVQVATRFLSASPSLYWFASLIMTSHKKWGYMIWVYCFAYILLGSLLFSNFYPFT
;
A
#
# COMPACT_ATOMS: atom_id res chain seq x y z
N MET A 1 25.95 34.90 -8.35
CA MET A 1 24.59 35.20 -7.85
C MET A 1 23.82 33.89 -7.73
N ALA A 2 23.84 33.27 -6.56
CA ALA A 2 23.05 32.08 -6.26
C ALA A 2 21.75 32.55 -5.58
N THR A 3 20.62 32.38 -6.26
CA THR A 3 19.28 32.61 -5.69
C THR A 3 18.97 31.48 -4.71
N GLY A 4 19.40 31.66 -3.46
CA GLY A 4 18.99 30.80 -2.35
C GLY A 4 17.50 31.01 -2.07
N TYR A 5 16.65 30.17 -2.65
CA TYR A 5 15.26 30.04 -2.20
C TYR A 5 15.29 29.48 -0.78
N SER A 6 15.08 30.33 0.23
CA SER A 6 14.87 29.91 1.61
C SER A 6 13.60 29.06 1.66
N LYS A 7 13.75 27.77 1.98
CA LYS A 7 12.60 26.86 2.18
C LYS A 7 11.68 27.42 3.25
N SER A 8 10.37 27.29 3.05
CA SER A 8 9.39 27.69 4.06
C SER A 8 9.57 26.85 5.36
N PRO A 9 9.18 27.37 6.54
CA PRO A 9 9.28 26.61 7.81
C PRO A 9 8.58 25.25 7.76
N LEU A 10 7.46 25.16 7.03
CA LEU A 10 6.71 23.91 6.84
C LEU A 10 7.47 22.91 5.95
N GLU A 11 8.13 23.38 4.88
CA GLU A 11 8.98 22.52 4.04
C GLU A 11 10.22 22.03 4.80
N LEU A 12 10.80 22.89 5.65
CA LEU A 12 11.94 22.54 6.48
C LEU A 12 11.55 21.47 7.53
N LEU A 13 10.38 21.65 8.17
CA LEU A 13 9.80 20.67 9.10
C LEU A 13 9.52 19.34 8.39
N ASN A 14 8.90 19.37 7.21
CA ASN A 14 8.62 18.17 6.42
C ASN A 14 9.89 17.45 5.99
N SER A 15 10.94 18.19 5.58
CA SER A 15 12.24 17.62 5.24
C SER A 15 12.90 16.95 6.46
N SER A 16 12.82 17.58 7.63
CA SER A 16 13.34 17.03 8.88
C SER A 16 12.60 15.76 9.29
N HIS A 17 11.26 15.77 9.25
CA HIS A 17 10.44 14.61 9.55
C HIS A 17 10.66 13.46 8.56
N GLN A 18 10.77 13.74 7.27
CA GLN A 18 11.08 12.70 6.27
C GLN A 18 12.44 12.04 6.56
N SER A 19 13.46 12.81 6.98
CA SER A 19 14.75 12.26 7.42
C SER A 19 14.62 11.35 8.65
N LYS A 20 13.80 11.74 9.63
CA LYS A 20 13.50 10.89 10.80
C LYS A 20 12.82 9.59 10.40
N VAL A 21 11.84 9.63 9.50
CA VAL A 21 11.16 8.43 8.99
C VAL A 21 12.13 7.51 8.26
N LEU A 22 13.00 8.06 7.40
CA LEU A 22 14.03 7.27 6.72
C LEU A 22 14.96 6.56 7.70
N LYS A 23 15.46 7.29 8.71
CA LYS A 23 16.31 6.72 9.77
C LYS A 23 15.58 5.62 10.55
N ALA A 24 14.31 5.84 10.91
CA ALA A 24 13.50 4.84 11.61
C ALA A 24 13.24 3.59 10.75
N ALA A 25 12.95 3.76 9.46
CA ALA A 25 12.75 2.66 8.54
C ALA A 25 14.03 1.80 8.43
N ILE A 26 15.18 2.42 8.16
CA ILE A 26 16.47 1.74 8.07
C ILE A 26 16.79 1.02 9.38
N PHE A 27 16.67 1.72 10.51
CA PHE A 27 16.93 1.15 11.84
C PHE A 27 16.04 -0.06 12.13
N SER A 28 14.74 0.01 11.82
CA SER A 28 13.82 -1.12 12.02
C SER A 28 14.25 -2.38 11.25
N ARG A 29 14.79 -2.22 10.03
CA ARG A 29 15.26 -3.35 9.22
C ARG A 29 16.53 -3.97 9.78
N PHE A 30 17.48 -3.13 10.23
CA PHE A 30 18.68 -3.61 10.90
C PHE A 30 18.36 -4.33 12.22
N VAL A 31 17.46 -3.79 13.04
CA VAL A 31 17.02 -4.45 14.28
C VAL A 31 16.46 -5.83 13.98
N LEU A 32 15.57 -5.97 12.99
CA LEU A 32 15.00 -7.26 12.62
C LEU A 32 16.03 -8.24 12.07
N LEU A 33 16.98 -7.77 11.27
CA LEU A 33 18.07 -8.59 10.76
C LEU A 33 18.94 -9.11 11.92
N ILE A 34 19.36 -8.23 12.83
CA ILE A 34 20.17 -8.57 14.00
C ILE A 34 19.43 -9.56 14.90
N LEU A 35 18.15 -9.30 15.20
CA LEU A 35 17.32 -10.22 15.99
C LEU A 35 17.19 -11.59 15.31
N SER A 36 16.94 -11.62 14.00
CA SER A 36 16.81 -12.88 13.27
C SER A 36 18.10 -13.70 13.28
N ILE A 37 19.25 -13.03 13.14
CA ILE A 37 20.57 -13.68 13.26
C ILE A 37 20.80 -14.17 14.68
N LEU A 38 20.55 -13.33 15.70
CA LEU A 38 20.71 -13.66 17.11
C LEU A 38 19.88 -14.88 17.51
N TRP A 39 18.61 -14.95 17.08
CA TRP A 39 17.75 -16.07 17.43
C TRP A 39 18.19 -17.38 16.78
N ARG A 40 18.74 -17.32 15.56
CA ARG A 40 19.27 -18.49 14.85
C ARG A 40 20.61 -18.96 15.37
N THR A 41 21.37 -18.10 16.07
CA THR A 41 22.60 -18.53 16.74
C THR A 41 22.32 -19.10 18.11
N LEU A 42 21.30 -18.61 18.82
CA LEU A 42 20.93 -19.07 20.16
C LEU A 42 20.05 -20.32 20.16
N LEU A 43 19.26 -20.55 19.12
CA LEU A 43 18.32 -21.67 19.04
C LEU A 43 18.59 -22.54 17.81
N ALA A 44 18.37 -23.85 17.97
CA ALA A 44 18.36 -24.77 16.85
C ALA A 44 17.03 -24.60 16.08
N PRO A 45 17.07 -24.24 14.79
CA PRO A 45 15.85 -24.09 14.00
C PRO A 45 15.20 -25.46 13.75
N TYR A 46 13.87 -25.51 13.79
CA TYR A 46 13.09 -26.72 13.47
C TYR A 46 12.95 -26.96 11.95
N ASP A 47 13.51 -26.08 11.11
CA ASP A 47 13.31 -26.09 9.67
C ASP A 47 14.07 -27.21 8.95
N THR A 48 13.32 -28.11 8.32
CA THR A 48 13.86 -29.15 7.41
C THR A 48 13.70 -28.78 5.93
N SER A 49 13.04 -27.67 5.62
CA SER A 49 12.62 -27.30 4.25
C SER A 49 13.62 -26.41 3.52
N ALA A 50 14.25 -25.43 4.19
CA ALA A 50 15.27 -24.56 3.59
C ALA A 50 16.42 -25.30 2.85
N PRO A 51 16.95 -26.43 3.38
CA PRO A 51 18.02 -27.18 2.73
C PRO A 51 17.57 -27.98 1.50
N LEU A 52 16.26 -28.21 1.32
CA LEU A 52 15.75 -28.97 0.18
C LEU A 52 15.84 -28.12 -1.09
N ASN A 53 16.71 -28.54 -2.01
CA ASN A 53 16.87 -27.90 -3.32
C ASN A 53 17.03 -28.96 -4.42
N PRO A 54 15.95 -29.68 -4.79
CA PRO A 54 16.00 -30.62 -5.90
C PRO A 54 16.37 -29.92 -7.23
N THR A 55 16.75 -30.66 -8.26
CA THR A 55 16.99 -30.07 -9.59
C THR A 55 15.70 -29.45 -10.16
N CYS A 56 15.83 -28.43 -11.01
CA CYS A 56 14.67 -27.87 -11.71
C CYS A 56 14.09 -28.91 -12.68
N LEU A 57 12.76 -29.03 -12.73
CA LEU A 57 12.03 -29.95 -13.61
C LEU A 57 12.20 -29.59 -15.10
N HIS A 58 12.37 -28.31 -15.40
CA HIS A 58 12.61 -27.81 -16.75
C HIS A 58 13.96 -27.09 -16.78
N ASN A 59 14.80 -27.44 -17.77
CA ASN A 59 16.18 -26.95 -17.93
C ASN A 59 17.07 -27.21 -16.70
N PRO A 60 17.53 -28.45 -16.48
CA PRO A 60 18.52 -28.73 -15.44
C PRO A 60 19.76 -27.89 -15.70
N SER A 61 20.07 -26.97 -14.79
CA SER A 61 21.29 -26.17 -14.89
C SER A 61 22.50 -27.12 -14.77
N PRO A 62 23.57 -26.93 -15.56
CA PRO A 62 24.80 -27.67 -15.36
C PRO A 62 25.32 -27.43 -13.92
N PRO A 63 26.00 -28.41 -13.31
CA PRO A 63 26.54 -28.23 -11.96
C PRO A 63 27.50 -27.04 -11.97
N LEU A 64 27.16 -25.98 -11.24
CA LEU A 64 28.05 -24.86 -11.02
C LEU A 64 29.24 -25.31 -10.15
N PRO A 65 30.44 -24.75 -10.35
CA PRO A 65 31.57 -25.01 -9.47
C PRO A 65 31.23 -24.63 -8.02
N SER A 66 31.86 -25.32 -7.07
CA SER A 66 31.69 -25.03 -5.64
C SER A 66 32.05 -23.57 -5.35
N PRO A 67 31.21 -22.83 -4.61
CA PRO A 67 31.46 -21.44 -4.31
C PRO A 67 32.70 -21.26 -3.41
N LEU A 68 33.35 -20.10 -3.49
CA LEU A 68 34.56 -19.79 -2.71
C LEU A 68 34.29 -19.70 -1.19
N LEU A 69 33.11 -19.24 -0.78
CA LEU A 69 32.67 -19.11 0.61
C LEU A 69 31.39 -19.93 0.84
N PRO A 70 31.48 -21.27 0.88
CA PRO A 70 30.30 -22.14 1.00
C PRO A 70 29.59 -21.99 2.35
N SER A 71 30.31 -21.67 3.42
CA SER A 71 29.72 -21.44 4.75
C SER A 71 28.81 -20.21 4.78
N LEU A 72 29.23 -19.13 4.12
CA LEU A 72 28.44 -17.90 4.01
C LEU A 72 27.20 -18.13 3.13
N GLY A 73 27.36 -18.83 2.00
CA GLY A 73 26.25 -19.25 1.16
C GLY A 73 25.21 -20.06 1.93
N SER A 74 25.67 -21.10 2.64
CA SER A 74 24.81 -21.94 3.48
C SER A 74 24.10 -21.15 4.58
N ALA A 75 24.77 -20.18 5.22
CA ALA A 75 24.16 -19.33 6.24
C ALA A 75 22.99 -18.49 5.67
N ILE A 76 23.17 -17.93 4.46
CA ILE A 76 22.12 -17.17 3.78
C ILE A 76 20.96 -18.09 3.36
N GLU A 77 21.27 -19.27 2.83
CA GLU A 77 20.26 -20.24 2.38
C GLU A 77 19.42 -20.79 3.53
N LYS A 78 20.02 -21.03 4.70
CA LYS A 78 19.28 -21.37 5.93
C LYS A 78 18.27 -20.28 6.31
N GLY A 79 18.49 -19.04 5.88
CA GLY A 79 17.57 -17.92 6.03
C GLY A 79 16.31 -18.00 5.17
N VAL A 80 16.21 -18.92 4.21
CA VAL A 80 15.06 -19.08 3.31
C VAL A 80 14.03 -20.01 3.95
N VAL A 81 13.21 -19.46 4.85
CA VAL A 81 12.17 -20.19 5.60
C VAL A 81 10.77 -19.88 5.07
N TRP A 82 9.81 -20.76 5.34
CA TRP A 82 8.38 -20.55 5.05
C TRP A 82 8.12 -20.23 3.56
N ASP A 83 7.23 -19.27 3.28
CA ASP A 83 6.83 -18.87 1.93
C ASP A 83 8.03 -18.40 1.08
N SER A 84 9.15 -17.99 1.69
CA SER A 84 10.36 -17.59 0.99
C SER A 84 10.95 -18.71 0.13
N VAL A 85 10.76 -19.98 0.53
CA VAL A 85 11.20 -21.14 -0.25
C VAL A 85 10.54 -21.13 -1.64
N TYR A 86 9.25 -20.81 -1.72
CA TYR A 86 8.53 -20.74 -2.99
C TYR A 86 9.01 -19.56 -3.84
N PHE A 87 9.17 -18.36 -3.26
CA PHE A 87 9.64 -17.20 -4.02
C PHE A 87 11.03 -17.39 -4.63
N VAL A 88 11.97 -17.97 -3.85
CA VAL A 88 13.32 -18.28 -4.33
C VAL A 88 13.28 -19.40 -5.38
N ARG A 89 12.47 -20.45 -5.16
CA ARG A 89 12.32 -21.56 -6.11
C ARG A 89 11.72 -21.10 -7.44
N ILE A 90 10.70 -20.25 -7.42
CA ILE A 90 10.08 -19.70 -8.63
C ILE A 90 11.07 -18.81 -9.38
N ALA A 91 11.87 -18.00 -8.68
CA ALA A 91 12.92 -17.21 -9.32
C ALA A 91 14.02 -18.11 -9.95
N GLN A 92 14.28 -19.28 -9.38
CA GLN A 92 15.27 -20.23 -9.86
C GLN A 92 14.78 -21.08 -11.04
N CYS A 93 13.60 -21.70 -10.92
CA CYS A 93 13.10 -22.76 -11.80
C CYS A 93 11.79 -22.41 -12.51
N GLY A 94 11.19 -21.25 -12.24
CA GLY A 94 9.88 -20.88 -12.74
C GLY A 94 8.72 -21.57 -12.01
N TYR A 95 7.52 -21.50 -12.60
CA TYR A 95 6.29 -22.02 -12.03
C TYR A 95 6.11 -23.51 -12.36
N GLU A 96 6.81 -24.37 -11.61
CA GLU A 96 6.82 -25.82 -11.82
C GLU A 96 5.53 -26.52 -11.37
N TYR A 97 4.99 -26.11 -10.23
CA TYR A 97 3.85 -26.77 -9.59
C TYR A 97 2.62 -25.86 -9.54
N GLU A 98 1.44 -26.48 -9.50
CA GLU A 98 0.16 -25.77 -9.43
C GLU A 98 0.08 -24.83 -8.23
N GLN A 99 0.60 -25.22 -7.05
CA GLN A 99 0.53 -24.37 -5.86
C GLN A 99 1.38 -23.10 -5.98
N PHE A 100 2.39 -23.08 -6.86
CA PHE A 100 3.31 -21.95 -6.99
C PHE A 100 2.58 -20.71 -7.54
N TYR A 101 1.50 -20.89 -8.28
CA TYR A 101 0.67 -19.80 -8.81
C TYR A 101 -0.12 -19.03 -7.74
N ALA A 102 -0.02 -19.40 -6.47
CA ALA A 102 -0.48 -18.55 -5.37
C ALA A 102 0.50 -17.41 -5.05
N PHE A 103 1.76 -17.57 -5.44
CA PHE A 103 2.84 -16.60 -5.26
C PHE A 103 2.99 -15.80 -6.56
N LEU A 104 2.48 -14.57 -6.57
CA LEU A 104 2.41 -13.75 -7.78
C LEU A 104 3.79 -13.27 -8.25
N PRO A 105 3.95 -12.92 -9.55
CA PRO A 105 5.25 -12.94 -10.21
C PRO A 105 6.17 -11.76 -9.93
N LEU A 106 5.71 -10.67 -9.32
CA LEU A 106 6.56 -9.48 -9.18
C LEU A 106 7.80 -9.73 -8.33
N LEU A 107 7.64 -10.35 -7.16
CA LEU A 107 8.77 -10.62 -6.27
C LEU A 107 9.76 -11.63 -6.89
N PRO A 108 9.33 -12.82 -7.38
CA PRO A 108 10.25 -13.74 -8.07
C PRO A 108 10.97 -13.11 -9.27
N ALA A 109 10.27 -12.30 -10.07
CA ALA A 109 10.87 -11.61 -11.21
C ALA A 109 11.93 -10.59 -10.76
N CYS A 110 11.67 -9.80 -9.71
CA CYS A 110 12.68 -8.90 -9.14
C CYS A 110 13.89 -9.68 -8.59
N ILE A 111 13.66 -10.80 -7.89
CA ILE A 111 14.72 -11.66 -7.37
C ILE A 111 15.63 -12.14 -8.51
N PHE A 112 15.03 -12.69 -9.56
CA PHE A 112 15.73 -13.18 -10.75
C PHE A 112 16.52 -12.07 -11.44
N VAL A 113 15.90 -10.91 -11.71
CA VAL A 113 16.58 -9.80 -12.39
C VAL A 113 17.79 -9.33 -11.57
N PHE A 114 17.64 -9.15 -10.25
CA PHE A 114 18.74 -8.70 -9.40
C PHE A 114 19.85 -9.75 -9.25
N SER A 115 19.51 -11.04 -9.20
CA SER A 115 20.51 -12.11 -9.13
C SER A 115 21.33 -12.21 -10.41
N GLN A 116 20.73 -11.91 -11.57
CA GLN A 116 21.41 -11.96 -12.87
C GLN A 116 22.10 -10.66 -13.26
N THR A 117 21.89 -9.57 -12.51
CA THR A 117 22.48 -8.25 -12.81
C THR A 117 23.36 -7.78 -11.65
N VAL A 118 22.78 -7.04 -10.70
CA VAL A 118 23.48 -6.38 -9.59
C VAL A 118 24.31 -7.37 -8.75
N PHE A 119 23.77 -8.56 -8.50
CA PHE A 119 24.40 -9.56 -7.64
C PHE A 119 25.02 -10.75 -8.40
N ALA A 120 25.01 -10.73 -9.74
CA ALA A 120 25.65 -11.77 -10.54
C ALA A 120 27.14 -12.00 -10.18
N PRO A 121 27.95 -10.96 -9.89
CA PRO A 121 29.34 -11.15 -9.48
C PRO A 121 29.52 -11.94 -8.17
N LEU A 122 28.47 -12.08 -7.34
CA LEU A 122 28.52 -12.83 -6.09
C LEU A 122 28.27 -14.33 -6.27
N VAL A 123 27.80 -14.77 -7.45
CA VAL A 123 27.47 -16.18 -7.71
C VAL A 123 28.67 -17.10 -7.49
N PRO A 124 29.90 -16.79 -7.97
CA PRO A 124 31.07 -17.61 -7.68
C PRO A 124 31.51 -17.59 -6.20
N LEU A 125 31.10 -16.57 -5.43
CA LEU A 125 31.52 -16.41 -4.04
C LEU A 125 30.63 -17.20 -3.09
N ILE A 126 29.31 -17.09 -3.20
CA ILE A 126 28.37 -17.66 -2.23
C ILE A 126 27.40 -18.69 -2.82
N GLY A 127 27.41 -18.88 -4.14
CA GLY A 127 26.51 -19.78 -4.85
C GLY A 127 25.23 -19.11 -5.34
N TYR A 128 24.63 -19.66 -6.40
CA TYR A 128 23.50 -19.05 -7.08
C TYR A 128 22.23 -18.92 -6.20
N ARG A 129 21.91 -19.97 -5.42
CA ARG A 129 20.73 -19.95 -4.53
C ARG A 129 20.88 -18.93 -3.41
N ALA A 130 22.06 -18.83 -2.79
CA ALA A 130 22.36 -17.77 -1.83
C ALA A 130 22.24 -16.36 -2.44
N VAL A 131 22.66 -16.16 -3.69
CA VAL A 131 22.47 -14.89 -4.40
C VAL A 131 20.99 -14.58 -4.63
N LEU A 132 20.16 -15.55 -5.02
CA LEU A 132 18.71 -15.36 -5.13
C LEU A 132 18.09 -14.95 -3.78
N ALA A 133 18.48 -15.62 -2.70
CA ALA A 133 18.01 -15.27 -1.36
C ALA A 133 18.43 -13.85 -0.95
N LEU A 134 19.70 -13.48 -1.19
CA LEU A 134 20.21 -12.13 -0.94
C LEU A 134 19.45 -11.07 -1.75
N SER A 135 19.21 -11.31 -3.04
CA SER A 135 18.38 -10.45 -3.89
C SER A 135 16.99 -10.24 -3.29
N GLY A 136 16.35 -11.31 -2.81
CA GLY A 136 15.04 -11.25 -2.15
C GLY A 136 15.05 -10.37 -0.90
N TYR A 137 16.03 -10.56 -0.02
CA TYR A 137 16.19 -9.73 1.19
C TYR A 137 16.38 -8.26 0.84
N VAL A 138 17.28 -7.95 -0.11
CA VAL A 138 17.55 -6.57 -0.50
C VAL A 138 16.31 -5.92 -1.12
N VAL A 139 15.66 -6.59 -2.08
CA VAL A 139 14.45 -6.07 -2.74
C VAL A 139 13.36 -5.75 -1.71
N CYS A 140 13.07 -6.67 -0.78
CA CYS A 140 12.00 -6.48 0.20
C CYS A 140 12.30 -5.34 1.19
N ASN A 141 13.53 -5.27 1.72
CA ASN A 141 13.90 -4.25 2.70
C ASN A 141 14.02 -2.85 2.06
N VAL A 142 14.55 -2.75 0.84
CA VAL A 142 14.61 -1.49 0.09
C VAL A 142 13.20 -1.01 -0.27
N ALA A 143 12.33 -1.92 -0.73
CA ALA A 143 10.93 -1.60 -1.02
C ALA A 143 10.20 -1.07 0.23
N PHE A 144 10.44 -1.66 1.40
CA PHE A 144 9.86 -1.17 2.65
C PHE A 144 10.33 0.24 3.02
N ILE A 145 11.62 0.55 2.84
CA ILE A 145 12.16 1.90 3.10
C ILE A 145 11.46 2.93 2.21
N PHE A 146 11.32 2.66 0.91
CA PHE A 146 10.57 3.54 0.01
C PHE A 146 9.10 3.65 0.42
N THR A 147 8.48 2.54 0.82
CA THR A 147 7.09 2.52 1.32
C THR A 147 6.92 3.48 2.49
N ALA A 148 7.82 3.46 3.48
CA ALA A 148 7.75 4.34 4.64
C ALA A 148 7.83 5.84 4.26
N ILE A 149 8.63 6.18 3.25
CA ILE A 149 8.71 7.56 2.74
C ILE A 149 7.41 7.97 2.03
N TYR A 150 6.88 7.12 1.14
CA TYR A 150 5.61 7.39 0.47
C TYR A 150 4.45 7.46 1.47
N PHE A 151 4.49 6.61 2.49
CA PHE A 151 3.53 6.59 3.58
C PHE A 151 3.50 7.92 4.34
N TYR A 152 4.67 8.44 4.73
CA TYR A 152 4.77 9.75 5.38
C TYR A 152 4.20 10.85 4.49
N ARG A 153 4.60 10.89 3.21
CA ARG A 153 4.15 11.92 2.27
C ARG A 153 2.64 11.86 2.04
N LEU A 154 2.08 10.68 1.88
CA LEU A 154 0.63 10.48 1.78
C LEU A 154 -0.08 10.95 3.05
N SER A 155 0.45 10.59 4.22
CA SER A 155 -0.11 10.94 5.52
C SER A 155 -0.14 12.46 5.75
N VAL A 156 0.91 13.19 5.36
CA VAL A 156 0.95 14.66 5.45
C VAL A 156 -0.17 15.28 4.61
N ILE A 157 -0.40 14.77 3.39
CA ILE A 157 -1.44 15.33 2.50
C ILE A 157 -2.85 15.04 3.05
N ILE A 158 -3.09 13.82 3.53
CA ILE A 158 -4.42 13.39 3.99
C ILE A 158 -4.77 13.97 5.36
N LEU A 159 -3.87 13.87 6.34
CA LEU A 159 -4.12 14.31 7.71
C LEU A 159 -3.95 15.82 7.88
N LYS A 160 -3.19 16.48 7.00
CA LYS A 160 -2.81 17.90 7.12
C LYS A 160 -2.11 18.25 8.45
N ASP A 161 -1.60 17.24 9.15
CA ASP A 161 -0.81 17.36 10.38
C ASP A 161 0.53 16.59 10.22
N PRO A 162 1.66 17.30 10.04
CA PRO A 162 2.97 16.68 9.90
C PRO A 162 3.44 15.87 11.13
N THR A 163 2.92 16.19 12.33
CA THR A 163 3.30 15.52 13.57
C THR A 163 2.57 14.20 13.70
N ALA A 164 1.25 14.18 13.47
CA ALA A 164 0.47 12.95 13.40
C ALA A 164 0.97 12.04 12.26
N ALA A 165 1.28 12.63 11.10
CA ALA A 165 1.86 11.89 9.98
C ALA A 165 3.21 11.23 10.33
N LEU A 166 4.08 11.94 11.06
CA LEU A 166 5.35 11.38 11.55
C LEU A 166 5.10 10.22 12.52
N GLN A 167 4.23 10.39 13.51
CA GLN A 167 3.90 9.34 14.47
C GLN A 167 3.34 8.08 13.80
N ALA A 168 2.38 8.24 12.90
CA ALA A 168 1.81 7.13 12.12
C ALA A 168 2.89 6.41 11.29
N SER A 169 3.81 7.16 10.67
CA SER A 169 4.89 6.60 9.86
C SER A 169 5.93 5.85 10.68
N VAL A 170 6.29 6.37 11.85
CA VAL A 170 7.21 5.68 12.78
C VAL A 170 6.56 4.40 13.31
N LEU A 171 5.27 4.42 13.63
CA LEU A 171 4.53 3.22 14.00
C LEU A 171 4.49 2.19 12.87
N PHE A 172 4.31 2.64 11.62
CA PHE A 172 4.39 1.77 10.43
C PHE A 172 5.76 1.08 10.31
N CYS A 173 6.86 1.78 10.60
CA CYS A 173 8.21 1.19 10.60
C CYS A 173 8.38 0.04 11.62
N PHE A 174 7.63 0.08 12.72
CA PHE A 174 7.66 -0.91 13.80
C PHE A 174 6.29 -1.61 13.95
N ASN A 175 5.65 -1.96 12.83
CA ASN A 175 4.37 -2.64 12.88
C ASN A 175 4.51 -4.12 13.29
N PRO A 176 3.45 -4.78 13.79
CA PRO A 176 3.50 -6.19 14.23
C PRO A 176 3.85 -7.19 13.11
N ALA A 177 3.56 -6.87 11.85
CA ALA A 177 3.90 -7.68 10.69
C ALA A 177 5.33 -7.41 10.15
N SER A 178 6.16 -6.65 10.90
CA SER A 178 7.44 -6.16 10.37
C SER A 178 8.41 -7.24 9.94
N ILE A 179 8.33 -8.45 10.51
CA ILE A 179 9.14 -9.59 10.06
C ILE A 179 8.86 -9.95 8.60
N PHE A 180 7.58 -9.96 8.17
CA PHE A 180 7.20 -10.19 6.77
C PHE A 180 7.67 -9.08 5.83
N TYR A 181 7.81 -7.86 6.34
CA TYR A 181 8.39 -6.75 5.57
C TYR A 181 9.92 -6.82 5.47
N SER A 182 10.58 -7.63 6.30
CA SER A 182 12.04 -7.84 6.32
C SER A 182 12.50 -9.14 5.68
N SER A 183 11.63 -10.15 5.62
CA SER A 183 11.90 -11.44 4.97
C SER A 183 11.49 -11.43 3.49
N ILE A 184 11.80 -12.51 2.76
CA ILE A 184 11.52 -12.63 1.32
C ILE A 184 10.03 -12.91 1.11
N TYR A 185 9.24 -11.84 1.08
CA TYR A 185 7.78 -11.82 1.15
C TYR A 185 7.23 -10.67 0.29
N SER A 186 6.07 -10.86 -0.33
CA SER A 186 5.53 -9.90 -1.30
C SER A 186 4.90 -8.65 -0.66
N GLU A 187 4.77 -8.65 0.67
CA GLU A 187 4.18 -7.60 1.51
C GLU A 187 4.85 -6.24 1.27
N SER A 188 6.20 -6.18 1.22
CA SER A 188 6.94 -4.93 1.02
C SER A 188 6.72 -4.33 -0.37
N LEU A 189 6.74 -5.15 -1.42
CA LEU A 189 6.47 -4.68 -2.78
C LEU A 189 5.01 -4.28 -2.96
N TYR A 190 4.08 -5.07 -2.41
CA TYR A 190 2.66 -4.72 -2.42
C TYR A 190 2.41 -3.39 -1.73
N ALA A 191 2.99 -3.16 -0.55
CA ALA A 191 2.83 -1.92 0.19
C ALA A 191 3.47 -0.74 -0.55
N LEU A 192 4.66 -0.92 -1.14
CA LEU A 192 5.31 0.12 -1.95
C LEU A 192 4.40 0.60 -3.08
N PHE A 193 3.92 -0.34 -3.89
CA PHE A 193 3.13 -0.01 -5.06
C PHE A 193 1.70 0.45 -4.71
N SER A 194 1.10 -0.09 -3.65
CA SER A 194 -0.22 0.35 -3.17
C SER A 194 -0.16 1.74 -2.55
N VAL A 195 0.67 1.95 -1.52
CA VAL A 195 0.79 3.24 -0.81
C VAL A 195 1.38 4.30 -1.73
N GLY A 196 2.39 3.96 -2.52
CA GLY A 196 2.96 4.86 -3.53
C GLY A 196 1.95 5.22 -4.61
N GLY A 197 1.14 4.26 -5.08
CA GLY A 197 0.04 4.51 -6.01
C GLY A 197 -1.02 5.46 -5.43
N CYS A 198 -1.41 5.27 -4.16
CA CYS A 198 -2.28 6.22 -3.45
C CYS A 198 -1.65 7.62 -3.33
N TYR A 199 -0.36 7.70 -3.06
CA TYR A 199 0.35 8.99 -3.04
C TYR A 199 0.29 9.70 -4.39
N TYR A 200 0.56 8.98 -5.49
CA TYR A 200 0.48 9.56 -6.84
C TYR A 200 -0.94 9.93 -7.24
N LEU A 201 -1.94 9.17 -6.79
CA LEU A 201 -3.35 9.44 -7.00
C LEU A 201 -3.75 10.79 -6.38
N VAL A 202 -3.41 10.97 -5.10
CA VAL A 202 -3.68 12.21 -4.37
C VAL A 202 -2.82 13.37 -4.89
N SER A 203 -1.64 13.08 -5.43
CA SER A 203 -0.75 14.06 -6.07
C SER A 203 -1.11 14.41 -7.52
N ARG A 204 -2.29 13.97 -8.02
CA ARG A 204 -2.81 14.20 -9.39
C ARG A 204 -2.04 13.55 -10.54
N ALA A 205 -1.10 12.66 -10.25
CA ALA A 205 -0.36 11.92 -11.26
C ALA A 205 -1.11 10.63 -11.64
N ASN A 206 -2.36 10.76 -12.12
CA ASN A 206 -3.29 9.64 -12.31
C ASN A 206 -2.71 8.50 -13.15
N ASN A 207 -2.00 8.79 -14.24
CA ASN A 207 -1.40 7.74 -15.08
C ASN A 207 -0.32 6.94 -14.33
N ILE A 208 0.53 7.62 -13.56
CA ILE A 208 1.55 6.97 -12.72
C ILE A 208 0.85 6.17 -11.62
N ALA A 209 -0.20 6.72 -11.01
CA ALA A 209 -0.98 6.05 -9.99
C ALA A 209 -1.62 4.75 -10.49
N VAL A 210 -2.22 4.75 -11.69
CA VAL A 210 -2.78 3.53 -12.31
C VAL A 210 -1.68 2.48 -12.48
N LEU A 211 -0.51 2.86 -13.03
CA LEU A 211 0.59 1.92 -13.23
C LEU A 211 1.10 1.33 -11.91
N TRP A 212 1.27 2.17 -10.89
CA TRP A 212 1.71 1.71 -9.56
C TRP A 212 0.66 0.81 -8.90
N LEU A 213 -0.62 1.19 -8.91
CA LEU A 213 -1.68 0.36 -8.35
C LEU A 213 -1.86 -0.95 -9.13
N ALA A 214 -1.67 -0.95 -10.45
CA ALA A 214 -1.65 -2.17 -11.25
C ALA A 214 -0.46 -3.06 -10.86
N LEU A 215 0.75 -2.52 -10.75
CA LEU A 215 1.94 -3.29 -10.31
C LEU A 215 1.74 -3.95 -8.94
N SER A 216 0.98 -3.32 -8.02
CA SER A 216 0.62 -3.96 -6.75
C SER A 216 -0.13 -5.28 -6.92
N GLY A 217 -0.90 -5.42 -8.02
CA GLY A 217 -1.61 -6.63 -8.43
C GLY A 217 -0.70 -7.76 -8.92
N PHE A 218 0.53 -7.46 -9.37
CA PHE A 218 1.55 -8.51 -9.62
C PHE A 218 2.31 -8.91 -8.36
N ALA A 219 2.26 -8.13 -7.28
CA ALA A 219 2.84 -8.51 -6.00
C ALA A 219 1.89 -9.43 -5.21
N ARG A 220 0.61 -9.06 -5.16
CA ARG A 220 -0.45 -9.78 -4.43
C ARG A 220 -1.80 -9.61 -5.11
N SER A 221 -2.63 -10.64 -5.03
CA SER A 221 -4.02 -10.61 -5.52
C SER A 221 -4.83 -9.44 -4.93
N ASN A 222 -4.54 -9.03 -3.69
CA ASN A 222 -5.13 -7.87 -3.02
C ASN A 222 -5.01 -6.56 -3.79
N GLY A 223 -4.04 -6.44 -4.71
CA GLY A 223 -3.86 -5.24 -5.53
C GLY A 223 -5.08 -4.89 -6.37
N VAL A 224 -5.93 -5.87 -6.72
CA VAL A 224 -7.18 -5.61 -7.46
C VAL A 224 -8.15 -4.72 -6.67
N LEU A 225 -8.09 -4.74 -5.33
CA LEU A 225 -8.95 -3.91 -4.47
C LEU A 225 -8.62 -2.42 -4.62
N ASN A 226 -7.41 -2.08 -5.04
CA ASN A 226 -6.99 -0.69 -5.26
C ASN A 226 -7.75 -0.03 -6.43
N ALA A 227 -8.44 -0.81 -7.28
CA ALA A 227 -9.36 -0.27 -8.29
C ALA A 227 -10.50 0.55 -7.64
N GLY A 228 -10.87 0.22 -6.39
CA GLY A 228 -11.86 0.94 -5.61
C GLY A 228 -11.54 2.43 -5.44
N TYR A 229 -10.25 2.81 -5.38
CA TYR A 229 -9.86 4.23 -5.29
C TYR A 229 -10.24 5.02 -6.55
N PHE A 230 -9.99 4.46 -7.74
CA PHE A 230 -10.39 5.12 -8.99
C PHE A 230 -11.90 5.05 -9.22
N GLY A 231 -12.55 3.96 -8.81
CA GLY A 231 -14.02 3.87 -8.82
C GLY A 231 -14.64 4.98 -7.97
N PHE A 232 -14.14 5.17 -6.75
CA PHE A 232 -14.58 6.23 -5.85
C PHE A 232 -14.32 7.63 -6.43
N GLN A 233 -13.13 7.88 -6.97
CA GLN A 233 -12.79 9.16 -7.59
C GLN A 233 -13.67 9.47 -8.81
N ALA A 234 -13.86 8.49 -9.71
CA ALA A 234 -14.66 8.67 -10.93
C ALA A 234 -16.13 8.90 -10.59
N MET A 235 -16.65 8.19 -9.59
CA MET A 235 -18.01 8.38 -9.09
C MET A 235 -18.25 9.81 -8.61
N HIS A 236 -17.34 10.36 -7.79
CA HIS A 236 -17.43 11.73 -7.28
C HIS A 236 -17.30 12.78 -8.39
N GLN A 237 -16.31 12.63 -9.27
CA GLN A 237 -16.09 13.56 -10.38
C GLN A 237 -17.26 13.55 -11.39
N ALA A 238 -17.85 12.37 -11.65
CA ALA A 238 -19.00 12.24 -12.54
C ALA A 238 -20.24 12.90 -11.92
N TYR A 239 -20.46 12.73 -10.60
CA TYR A 239 -21.52 13.41 -9.88
C TYR A 239 -21.38 14.94 -9.97
N ASP A 240 -20.19 15.49 -9.72
CA ASP A 240 -19.95 16.92 -9.82
C ASP A 240 -20.14 17.44 -11.26
N ALA A 241 -19.68 16.69 -12.26
CA ALA A 241 -19.84 17.05 -13.67
C ALA A 241 -21.32 17.03 -14.10
N PHE A 242 -22.09 16.06 -13.62
CA PHE A 242 -23.50 15.89 -13.96
C PHE A 242 -24.41 16.87 -13.22
N TYR A 243 -24.33 16.94 -11.89
CA TYR A 243 -25.24 17.74 -11.08
C TYR A 243 -24.82 19.22 -10.97
N LEU A 244 -23.55 19.50 -10.65
CA LEU A 244 -23.10 20.87 -10.42
C LEU A 244 -22.82 21.60 -11.74
N LYS A 245 -22.12 20.94 -12.67
CA LYS A 245 -21.72 21.55 -13.95
C LYS A 245 -22.76 21.36 -15.06
N LYS A 246 -23.77 20.50 -14.88
CA LYS A 246 -24.79 20.15 -15.89
C LYS A 246 -24.20 19.70 -17.24
N ARG A 247 -23.04 19.03 -17.21
CA ARG A 247 -22.32 18.54 -18.40
C ARG A 247 -22.36 17.01 -18.46
N ALA A 248 -23.46 16.46 -18.98
CA ALA A 248 -23.66 15.00 -19.06
C ALA A 248 -22.58 14.29 -19.88
N PHE A 249 -22.16 14.86 -21.02
CA PHE A 249 -21.09 14.28 -21.85
C PHE A 249 -19.76 14.18 -21.12
N LEU A 250 -19.39 15.21 -20.35
CA LEU A 250 -18.18 15.19 -19.52
C LEU A 250 -18.27 14.12 -18.43
N ALA A 251 -19.44 13.98 -17.78
CA ALA A 251 -19.66 12.95 -16.78
C ALA A 251 -19.52 11.53 -17.37
N LEU A 252 -20.08 11.28 -18.56
CA LEU A 252 -19.93 10.01 -19.27
C LEU A 252 -18.46 9.71 -19.59
N TRP A 253 -17.71 10.69 -20.09
CA TRP A 253 -16.27 10.53 -20.37
C TRP A 253 -15.46 10.22 -19.12
N ILE A 254 -15.78 10.86 -17.99
CA ILE A 254 -15.16 10.57 -16.69
C ILE A 254 -15.44 9.13 -16.25
N LEU A 255 -16.68 8.65 -16.41
CA LEU A 255 -17.05 7.27 -16.08
C LEU A 255 -16.31 6.25 -16.95
N ILE A 256 -16.24 6.48 -18.28
CA ILE A 256 -15.51 5.61 -19.20
C ILE A 256 -14.01 5.59 -18.85
N SER A 257 -13.41 6.76 -18.61
CA SER A 257 -12.01 6.87 -18.22
C SER A 257 -11.75 6.17 -16.88
N GLY A 258 -12.62 6.37 -15.89
CA GLY A 258 -12.55 5.70 -14.59
C GLY A 258 -12.66 4.18 -14.70
N ALA A 259 -13.59 3.68 -15.51
CA ALA A 259 -13.77 2.25 -15.77
C ALA A 259 -12.52 1.65 -16.44
N LEU A 260 -11.95 2.33 -17.45
CA LEU A 260 -10.72 1.88 -18.11
C LEU A 260 -9.55 1.80 -17.13
N ARG A 261 -9.39 2.81 -16.25
CA ARG A 261 -8.36 2.79 -15.20
C ARG A 261 -8.55 1.66 -14.20
N CYS A 262 -9.80 1.36 -13.83
CA CYS A 262 -10.11 0.21 -12.98
C CYS A 262 -9.71 -1.09 -13.69
N ILE A 263 -10.08 -1.26 -14.96
CA ILE A 263 -9.71 -2.44 -15.76
C ILE A 263 -8.18 -2.60 -15.82
N CYS A 264 -7.43 -1.51 -16.03
CA CYS A 264 -5.97 -1.56 -16.02
C CYS A 264 -5.39 -2.10 -14.70
N ILE A 265 -6.04 -1.86 -13.56
CA ILE A 265 -5.61 -2.42 -12.26
C ILE A 265 -5.90 -3.92 -12.15
N PHE A 266 -6.93 -4.42 -12.83
CA PHE A 266 -7.22 -5.87 -12.88
C PHE A 266 -6.32 -6.63 -13.86
N VAL A 267 -5.78 -5.96 -14.90
CA VAL A 267 -4.97 -6.60 -15.96
C VAL A 267 -3.85 -7.49 -15.38
N PRO A 268 -3.01 -7.04 -14.43
CA PRO A 268 -1.94 -7.88 -13.88
C PRO A 268 -2.40 -9.22 -13.31
N PHE A 269 -3.47 -9.20 -12.52
CA PHE A 269 -4.04 -10.43 -11.96
C PHE A 269 -4.59 -11.33 -13.07
N ILE A 270 -5.39 -10.78 -13.98
CA ILE A 270 -5.98 -11.52 -15.11
C ILE A 270 -4.90 -12.15 -15.99
N THR A 271 -3.87 -11.39 -16.35
CA THR A 271 -2.75 -11.88 -17.16
C THR A 271 -2.03 -13.03 -16.47
N PHE A 272 -1.82 -12.96 -15.15
CA PHE A 272 -1.19 -14.04 -14.42
C PHE A 272 -2.09 -15.29 -14.31
N GLN A 273 -3.41 -15.11 -14.16
CA GLN A 273 -4.37 -16.21 -14.24
C GLN A 273 -4.35 -16.88 -15.62
N ALA A 274 -4.29 -16.10 -16.69
CA ALA A 274 -4.18 -16.60 -18.07
C ALA A 274 -2.86 -17.33 -18.31
N TYR A 275 -1.75 -16.82 -17.77
CA TYR A 275 -0.44 -17.48 -17.80
C TYR A 275 -0.47 -18.86 -17.11
N GLY A 276 -1.14 -18.97 -15.96
CA GLY A 276 -1.34 -20.24 -15.29
C GLY A 276 -2.20 -21.22 -16.09
N TYR A 277 -3.26 -20.74 -16.72
CA TYR A 277 -4.07 -21.56 -17.62
C TYR A 277 -3.25 -22.06 -18.83
N TYR A 278 -2.46 -21.18 -19.45
CA TYR A 278 -1.61 -21.54 -20.58
C TYR A 278 -0.63 -22.65 -20.22
N ASN A 279 0.07 -22.54 -19.09
CA ASN A 279 1.07 -23.53 -18.69
C ASN A 279 0.48 -24.86 -18.18
N MET A 280 -0.68 -24.83 -17.52
CA MET A 280 -1.23 -26.00 -16.82
C MET A 280 -2.35 -26.71 -17.58
N CYS A 281 -3.09 -26.01 -18.44
CA CYS A 281 -4.28 -26.55 -19.09
C CYS A 281 -4.10 -26.75 -20.61
N LEU A 282 -3.32 -25.88 -21.28
CA LEU A 282 -3.19 -25.94 -22.74
C LEU A 282 -2.38 -27.15 -23.19
N GLY A 283 -2.85 -27.86 -24.22
CA GLY A 283 -2.17 -29.04 -24.77
C GLY A 283 -2.40 -30.35 -24.00
N ARG A 284 -3.25 -30.35 -22.96
CA ARG A 284 -3.63 -31.58 -22.22
C ARG A 284 -4.96 -32.14 -22.71
N SER A 285 -5.14 -33.45 -22.59
CA SER A 285 -6.41 -34.12 -22.91
C SER A 285 -7.49 -33.75 -21.89
N SER A 286 -8.77 -33.82 -22.28
CA SER A 286 -9.89 -33.47 -21.40
C SER A 286 -9.86 -34.29 -20.10
N ASP A 287 -9.46 -35.57 -20.14
CA ASP A 287 -9.45 -36.45 -18.97
C ASP A 287 -8.33 -36.11 -17.97
N GLU A 288 -7.23 -35.53 -18.43
CA GLU A 288 -6.10 -35.09 -17.59
C GLU A 288 -6.26 -33.66 -17.04
N MET A 289 -7.19 -32.88 -17.60
CA MET A 289 -7.42 -31.50 -17.19
C MET A 289 -8.00 -31.41 -15.77
N ARG A 290 -7.40 -30.53 -14.97
CA ARG A 290 -7.89 -30.21 -13.63
C ARG A 290 -9.30 -29.60 -13.67
N PRO A 291 -10.12 -29.77 -12.61
CA PRO A 291 -11.50 -29.28 -12.59
C PRO A 291 -11.63 -27.77 -12.84
N TRP A 292 -10.67 -26.97 -12.37
CA TRP A 292 -10.68 -25.53 -12.57
C TRP A 292 -10.38 -25.13 -14.02
N CYS A 293 -9.65 -25.94 -14.79
CA CYS A 293 -9.46 -25.69 -16.22
C CYS A 293 -10.78 -25.82 -17.00
N LYS A 294 -11.69 -26.70 -16.54
CA LYS A 294 -13.00 -26.98 -17.17
C LYS A 294 -14.10 -26.01 -16.72
N ALA A 295 -13.83 -25.17 -15.73
CA ALA A 295 -14.82 -24.24 -15.20
C ALA A 295 -15.14 -23.14 -16.22
N ARG A 296 -16.38 -22.60 -16.19
CA ARG A 296 -16.82 -21.50 -17.06
C ARG A 296 -15.88 -20.29 -17.02
N ILE A 297 -15.32 -20.01 -15.85
CA ILE A 297 -14.24 -19.05 -15.67
C ILE A 297 -13.09 -19.80 -14.98
N PRO A 298 -11.99 -20.10 -15.69
CA PRO A 298 -10.91 -20.91 -15.14
C PRO A 298 -10.03 -20.09 -14.18
N LEU A 299 -10.47 -19.99 -12.92
CA LEU A 299 -9.80 -19.24 -11.88
C LEU A 299 -8.86 -20.12 -11.05
N LEU A 300 -7.62 -20.29 -11.53
CA LEU A 300 -6.56 -21.02 -10.84
C LEU A 300 -6.36 -20.55 -9.39
N TYR A 301 -6.27 -19.25 -9.13
CA TYR A 301 -5.95 -18.74 -7.79
C TYR A 301 -7.01 -19.14 -6.76
N ASN A 302 -8.30 -19.01 -7.13
CA ASN A 302 -9.40 -19.41 -6.26
C ASN A 302 -9.41 -20.93 -6.01
N TYR A 303 -9.10 -21.72 -7.04
CA TYR A 303 -8.94 -23.16 -6.89
C TYR A 303 -7.83 -23.49 -5.88
N ILE A 304 -6.65 -22.88 -5.99
CA ILE A 304 -5.54 -23.17 -5.08
C ILE A 304 -5.90 -22.77 -3.63
N GLN A 305 -6.48 -21.57 -3.45
CA GLN A 305 -6.95 -21.09 -2.15
C GLN A 305 -7.93 -22.06 -1.49
N SER A 306 -8.92 -22.57 -2.24
CA SER A 306 -9.91 -23.52 -1.70
C SER A 306 -9.34 -24.93 -1.53
N HIS A 307 -8.62 -25.46 -2.52
CA HIS A 307 -8.23 -26.87 -2.57
C HIS A 307 -7.02 -27.18 -1.69
N TYR A 308 -5.96 -26.38 -1.76
CA TYR A 308 -4.73 -26.65 -1.00
C TYR A 308 -4.73 -25.98 0.37
N TRP A 309 -5.32 -24.79 0.50
CA TRP A 309 -5.33 -24.07 1.77
C TRP A 309 -6.67 -24.10 2.49
N GLY A 310 -7.76 -24.59 1.90
CA GLY A 310 -9.06 -24.66 2.58
C GLY A 310 -9.68 -23.29 2.88
N VAL A 311 -9.27 -22.24 2.17
CA VAL A 311 -9.85 -20.88 2.29
C VAL A 311 -11.28 -20.88 1.77
N GLY A 312 -12.14 -20.08 2.40
CA GLY A 312 -13.54 -19.93 2.00
C GLY A 312 -14.41 -19.40 3.14
N PHE A 313 -15.59 -18.92 2.78
CA PHE A 313 -16.51 -18.30 3.73
C PHE A 313 -16.80 -19.22 4.92
N LEU A 314 -16.49 -18.72 6.13
CA LEU A 314 -16.63 -19.35 7.44
C LEU A 314 -15.92 -20.71 7.62
N ARG A 315 -15.11 -21.18 6.66
CA ARG A 315 -14.45 -22.50 6.74
C ARG A 315 -13.43 -22.61 7.88
N TYR A 316 -12.90 -21.47 8.33
CA TYR A 316 -11.91 -21.40 9.39
C TYR A 316 -12.51 -21.35 10.81
N PHE A 317 -13.83 -21.16 10.95
CA PHE A 317 -14.52 -21.07 12.24
C PHE A 317 -14.66 -22.47 12.87
N LYS A 318 -13.57 -22.97 13.43
CA LYS A 318 -13.51 -24.23 14.18
C LYS A 318 -13.02 -23.93 15.59
N PHE A 319 -13.53 -24.63 16.60
CA PHE A 319 -13.10 -24.45 18.01
C PHE A 319 -11.58 -24.56 18.19
N LYS A 320 -10.93 -25.46 17.45
CA LYS A 320 -9.47 -25.64 17.46
C LYS A 320 -8.69 -24.40 17.03
N GLN A 321 -9.30 -23.47 16.31
CA GLN A 321 -8.67 -22.26 15.78
C GLN A 321 -8.81 -21.04 16.70
N LEU A 322 -9.49 -21.17 17.85
CA LEU A 322 -9.70 -20.06 18.79
C LEU A 322 -8.40 -19.33 19.19
N PRO A 323 -7.26 -20.01 19.43
CA PRO A 323 -5.99 -19.32 19.72
C PRO A 323 -5.53 -18.38 18.60
N ASN A 324 -5.78 -18.75 17.33
CA ASN A 324 -5.42 -17.93 16.19
C ASN A 324 -6.29 -16.67 16.09
N PHE A 325 -7.57 -16.77 16.44
CA PHE A 325 -8.44 -15.59 16.56
C PHE A 325 -7.95 -14.64 17.65
N LEU A 326 -7.46 -15.15 18.78
CA LEU A 326 -6.87 -14.32 19.84
C LEU A 326 -5.62 -13.60 19.35
N LEU A 327 -4.76 -14.28 18.60
CA LEU A 327 -3.52 -13.72 18.03
C LEU A 327 -3.79 -12.61 17.00
N ALA A 328 -4.86 -12.74 16.21
CA ALA A 328 -5.29 -11.74 15.25
C ALA A 328 -6.20 -10.65 15.85
N SER A 329 -6.67 -10.84 17.08
CA SER A 329 -7.65 -9.95 17.71
C SER A 329 -7.20 -8.49 17.80
N PRO A 330 -5.92 -8.14 18.09
CA PRO A 330 -5.54 -6.74 18.25
C PRO A 330 -5.62 -5.93 16.96
N ILE A 331 -5.17 -6.49 15.83
CA ILE A 331 -5.20 -5.79 14.53
C ILE A 331 -6.64 -5.67 14.01
N LEU A 332 -7.46 -6.72 14.18
CA LEU A 332 -8.87 -6.71 13.81
C LEU A 332 -9.65 -5.71 14.67
N SER A 333 -9.38 -5.67 15.98
CA SER A 333 -9.99 -4.69 16.89
C SER A 333 -9.60 -3.26 16.51
N LEU A 334 -8.33 -3.01 16.17
CA LEU A 334 -7.88 -1.70 15.71
C LEU A 334 -8.62 -1.28 14.42
N ALA A 335 -8.80 -2.20 13.46
CA ALA A 335 -9.55 -1.94 12.24
C ALA A 335 -11.03 -1.63 12.52
N VAL A 336 -11.69 -2.44 13.34
CA VAL A 336 -13.09 -2.23 13.72
C VAL A 336 -13.27 -0.91 14.48
N CYS A 337 -12.41 -0.61 15.44
CA CYS A 337 -12.43 0.67 16.18
C CYS A 337 -12.19 1.86 15.25
N SER A 338 -11.24 1.75 14.31
CA SER A 338 -10.95 2.77 13.28
C SER A 338 -12.19 3.09 12.44
N ILE A 339 -12.92 2.06 12.00
CA ILE A 339 -14.15 2.18 11.23
C ILE A 339 -15.27 2.80 12.08
N ILE A 340 -15.55 2.23 13.26
CA ILE A 340 -16.63 2.70 14.14
C ILE A 340 -16.40 4.16 14.54
N TYR A 341 -15.15 4.53 14.87
CA TYR A 341 -14.83 5.91 15.22
C TYR A 341 -15.12 6.88 14.07
N TYR A 342 -14.71 6.54 12.85
CA TYR A 342 -14.96 7.39 11.68
C TYR A 342 -16.47 7.50 11.39
N VAL A 343 -17.20 6.39 11.42
CA VAL A 343 -18.65 6.34 11.22
C VAL A 343 -19.41 7.17 12.25
N LYS A 344 -19.03 7.07 13.54
CA LYS A 344 -19.66 7.87 14.61
C LYS A 344 -19.32 9.36 14.50
N SER A 345 -18.10 9.69 14.04
CA SER A 345 -17.66 11.09 13.93
C SER A 345 -18.28 11.80 12.72
N ARG A 346 -18.54 11.07 11.62
CA ARG A 346 -19.04 11.64 10.35
C ARG A 346 -20.11 10.74 9.70
N PRO A 347 -21.26 10.49 10.36
CA PRO A 347 -22.28 9.56 9.85
C PRO A 347 -22.88 10.00 8.51
N GLU A 348 -23.11 11.31 8.32
CA GLU A 348 -23.67 11.87 7.09
C GLU A 348 -22.73 11.67 5.89
N ILE A 349 -21.42 11.83 6.09
CA ILE A 349 -20.42 11.58 5.05
C ILE A 349 -20.40 10.11 4.68
N VAL A 350 -20.42 9.20 5.65
CA VAL A 350 -20.41 7.76 5.35
C VAL A 350 -21.69 7.34 4.64
N ARG A 351 -22.87 7.77 5.13
CA ARG A 351 -24.18 7.44 4.53
C ARG A 351 -24.30 7.97 3.10
N SER A 352 -23.77 9.15 2.85
CA SER A 352 -23.72 9.76 1.51
C SER A 352 -22.51 9.32 0.69
N LEU A 353 -21.70 8.35 1.13
CA LEU A 353 -20.46 7.93 0.46
C LEU A 353 -19.52 9.11 0.09
N GLY A 354 -19.54 10.17 0.89
CA GLY A 354 -18.76 11.39 0.72
C GLY A 354 -19.47 12.53 0.00
N PHE A 355 -20.64 12.31 -0.61
CA PHE A 355 -21.32 13.34 -1.42
C PHE A 355 -21.82 14.53 -0.60
N GLN A 356 -22.00 14.40 0.72
CA GLN A 356 -22.38 15.49 1.61
C GLN A 356 -21.20 16.12 2.37
N ALA A 357 -19.95 15.91 1.92
CA ALA A 357 -18.81 16.64 2.47
C ALA A 357 -19.02 18.18 2.37
N SER A 358 -18.42 18.95 3.29
CA SER A 358 -18.60 20.41 3.31
C SER A 358 -18.13 21.06 2.00
N VAL A 359 -18.60 22.27 1.68
CA VAL A 359 -18.21 22.96 0.43
C VAL A 359 -16.69 23.19 0.39
N GLU A 360 -16.04 23.41 1.53
CA GLU A 360 -14.59 23.58 1.67
C GLU A 360 -13.82 22.24 1.56
N GLU A 361 -14.36 21.16 2.11
CA GLU A 361 -13.82 19.81 1.92
C GLU A 361 -13.95 19.40 0.46
N LYS A 362 -15.08 19.72 -0.17
CA LYS A 362 -15.33 19.51 -1.60
C LYS A 362 -14.48 20.38 -2.48
N SER A 363 -14.21 21.64 -2.14
CA SER A 363 -13.30 22.49 -2.93
C SER A 363 -11.86 22.00 -2.82
N SER A 364 -11.43 21.57 -1.62
CA SER A 364 -10.13 20.93 -1.42
C SER A 364 -10.05 19.57 -2.15
N MET A 365 -11.12 18.78 -2.12
CA MET A 365 -11.22 17.50 -2.82
C MET A 365 -11.28 17.71 -4.33
N ALA A 366 -12.05 18.66 -4.82
CA ALA A 366 -12.13 19.02 -6.24
C ALA A 366 -10.83 19.66 -6.72
N GLU A 367 -10.09 20.37 -5.87
CA GLU A 367 -8.71 20.71 -6.19
C GLU A 367 -7.90 19.42 -6.34
N ILE A 368 -7.81 18.57 -5.31
CA ILE A 368 -7.03 17.31 -5.35
C ILE A 368 -7.47 16.35 -6.47
N PHE A 369 -8.75 16.33 -6.83
CA PHE A 369 -9.32 15.38 -7.77
C PHE A 369 -9.70 15.99 -9.12
N SER A 370 -9.74 17.31 -9.34
CA SER A 370 -10.04 17.84 -10.69
C SER A 370 -8.87 17.65 -11.64
N SER A 371 -9.21 17.16 -12.84
CA SER A 371 -8.25 16.86 -13.91
C SER A 371 -7.81 18.10 -14.71
N GLN A 372 -8.15 19.32 -14.27
CA GLN A 372 -7.78 20.55 -14.96
C GLN A 372 -6.52 21.14 -14.33
N LYS A 373 -5.45 21.27 -15.14
CA LYS A 373 -4.37 22.22 -14.84
C LYS A 373 -5.02 23.59 -14.60
N PRO A 374 -4.56 24.38 -13.62
CA PRO A 374 -5.03 25.75 -13.49
C PRO A 374 -4.66 26.50 -14.77
N GLN A 375 -5.64 26.71 -15.65
CA GLN A 375 -5.55 27.74 -16.66
C GLN A 375 -5.48 29.06 -15.90
N ARG A 376 -4.32 29.72 -15.94
CA ARG A 376 -4.26 31.17 -15.72
C ARG A 376 -5.18 31.79 -16.78
N SER A 377 -6.39 32.13 -16.40
CA SER A 377 -7.24 33.02 -17.20
C SER A 377 -6.59 34.40 -17.16
N ASN A 378 -5.81 34.70 -18.20
CA ASN A 378 -5.56 36.07 -18.62
C ASN A 378 -6.85 36.60 -19.25
N ASP A 379 -7.81 37.03 -18.43
CA ASP A 379 -8.91 37.87 -18.92
C ASP A 379 -8.50 39.32 -18.71
N THR A 380 -7.62 39.78 -19.60
CA THR A 380 -7.48 41.21 -19.94
C THR A 380 -7.44 41.28 -21.45
N GLN A 381 -8.61 41.35 -22.07
CA GLN A 381 -8.80 41.94 -23.38
C GLN A 381 -10.29 42.12 -23.62
N PHE A 382 -10.79 43.32 -23.31
CA PHE A 382 -11.93 43.86 -24.04
C PHE A 382 -11.46 45.15 -24.73
N SER A 383 -11.31 45.00 -26.05
CA SER A 383 -11.36 46.00 -27.12
C SER A 383 -10.51 47.26 -27.01
N GLU A 384 -9.44 47.28 -27.82
CA GLU A 384 -8.92 48.52 -28.38
C GLU A 384 -9.94 49.17 -29.34
N LYS A 385 -9.85 50.50 -29.41
CA LYS A 385 -10.32 51.42 -30.47
C LYS A 385 -11.83 51.67 -30.57
N TYR A 386 -12.25 52.75 -29.90
CA TYR A 386 -13.01 53.81 -30.58
C TYR A 386 -12.66 55.19 -30.00
N SER A 387 -12.07 56.03 -30.86
CA SER A 387 -12.17 57.48 -30.98
C SER A 387 -12.33 58.36 -29.72
N SER A 388 -11.30 59.20 -29.53
CA SER A 388 -11.31 60.56 -28.99
C SER A 388 -12.65 61.32 -28.92
N ARG A 389 -12.96 61.91 -27.74
CA ARG A 389 -13.36 63.33 -27.60
C ARG A 389 -13.63 63.73 -26.13
N LYS A 390 -12.90 64.78 -25.71
CA LYS A 390 -13.31 65.95 -24.91
C LYS A 390 -14.13 65.78 -23.61
N GLN A 391 -13.48 66.19 -22.51
CA GLN A 391 -13.81 67.39 -21.72
C GLN A 391 -14.87 67.31 -20.60
N GLU A 392 -14.41 67.78 -19.43
CA GLU A 392 -15.13 68.43 -18.30
C GLU A 392 -15.84 67.62 -17.19
N ASN A 393 -15.26 67.77 -15.98
CA ASN A 393 -15.85 68.15 -14.70
C ASN A 393 -17.32 67.79 -14.39
N HIS A 394 -17.54 67.04 -13.29
CA HIS A 394 -18.13 67.63 -12.08
C HIS A 394 -18.01 66.76 -10.83
N ASN A 395 -17.92 67.48 -9.70
CA ASN A 395 -17.85 67.03 -8.32
C ASN A 395 -19.10 66.22 -7.87
N PHE A 396 -18.95 65.31 -6.90
CA PHE A 396 -19.39 65.57 -5.52
C PHE A 396 -19.05 64.40 -4.57
N LYS A 397 -18.43 64.76 -3.44
CA LYS A 397 -18.31 63.94 -2.23
C LYS A 397 -19.68 63.50 -1.75
N LEU A 398 -19.87 62.22 -1.40
CA LEU A 398 -20.48 61.84 -0.11
C LEU A 398 -20.34 60.34 0.19
N ARG A 399 -20.06 60.04 1.48
CA ARG A 399 -20.13 58.74 2.17
C ARG A 399 -19.02 57.71 1.96
N LYS A 400 -17.88 58.03 2.59
CA LYS A 400 -17.02 57.05 3.28
C LYS A 400 -17.78 56.53 4.53
N LYS A 401 -18.28 55.30 4.49
CA LYS A 401 -18.67 54.53 5.69
C LYS A 401 -18.29 53.06 5.46
N ILE A 402 -17.14 52.71 6.03
CA ILE A 402 -16.83 51.46 6.75
C ILE A 402 -17.55 50.20 6.23
N SER A 403 -16.82 49.42 5.44
CA SER A 403 -16.91 47.95 5.38
C SER A 403 -15.56 47.40 4.93
N GLN A 404 -14.54 47.57 5.78
CA GLN A 404 -13.29 46.82 5.70
C GLN A 404 -13.15 46.13 7.05
N GLY A 405 -13.45 44.83 7.08
CA GLY A 405 -13.28 44.04 8.30
C GLY A 405 -14.19 42.82 8.43
N THR A 406 -14.35 42.00 7.39
CA THR A 406 -15.04 40.70 7.55
C THR A 406 -14.42 39.58 6.71
N ASP A 407 -13.96 39.85 5.49
CA ASP A 407 -13.51 38.76 4.58
C ASP A 407 -12.10 38.18 4.88
N LEU A 408 -11.25 38.88 5.65
CA LEU A 408 -9.91 38.39 6.02
C LEU A 408 -9.90 37.56 7.32
N ALA A 409 -10.94 37.67 8.14
CA ALA A 409 -11.07 36.92 9.40
C ALA A 409 -11.72 35.55 9.17
N GLU A 410 -12.71 35.46 8.28
CA GLU A 410 -13.38 34.22 7.89
C GLU A 410 -12.43 33.25 7.18
N GLY A 411 -11.63 33.72 6.22
CA GLY A 411 -10.66 32.85 5.53
C GLY A 411 -9.57 32.26 6.44
N ARG A 412 -9.22 32.94 7.54
CA ARG A 412 -8.16 32.52 8.48
C ARG A 412 -8.70 31.59 9.58
N THR A 413 -9.92 31.82 10.06
CA THR A 413 -10.62 30.93 11.00
C THR A 413 -11.08 29.64 10.34
N VAL A 414 -11.54 29.70 9.08
CA VAL A 414 -11.93 28.52 8.28
C VAL A 414 -10.73 27.64 7.95
N ARG A 415 -9.56 28.21 7.60
CA ARG A 415 -8.32 27.44 7.39
C ARG A 415 -7.84 26.74 8.67
N GLY A 416 -7.98 27.39 9.82
CA GLY A 416 -7.72 26.78 11.13
C GLY A 416 -8.71 25.67 11.54
N SER A 417 -9.93 25.67 11.00
CA SER A 417 -10.90 24.58 11.20
C SER A 417 -10.57 23.33 10.38
N LEU A 418 -10.07 23.52 9.15
CA LEU A 418 -9.64 22.45 8.24
C LEU A 418 -8.36 21.76 8.70
N GLU A 419 -7.45 22.50 9.35
CA GLU A 419 -6.26 21.96 10.03
C GLU A 419 -6.62 21.11 11.27
N LYS A 420 -7.81 21.30 11.86
CA LYS A 420 -8.27 20.53 13.03
C LYS A 420 -8.96 19.21 12.69
N LEU A 421 -9.34 18.95 11.43
CA LEU A 421 -10.10 17.74 11.07
C LEU A 421 -9.26 16.47 11.10
N GLY A 422 -7.96 16.53 10.75
CA GLY A 422 -7.04 15.40 10.89
C GLY A 422 -7.60 14.08 10.31
N TYR A 423 -7.72 13.06 11.16
CA TYR A 423 -8.29 11.75 10.82
C TYR A 423 -9.80 11.76 10.47
N THR A 424 -10.56 12.77 10.91
CA THR A 424 -12.01 12.89 10.64
C THR A 424 -12.35 13.55 9.31
N SER A 425 -11.32 13.92 8.56
CA SER A 425 -11.38 14.47 7.21
C SER A 425 -12.13 13.56 6.21
N ALA A 426 -12.92 14.15 5.31
CA ALA A 426 -13.60 13.41 4.23
C ALA A 426 -12.63 12.61 3.34
N PHE A 427 -11.36 13.05 3.24
CA PHE A 427 -10.31 12.40 2.46
C PHE A 427 -9.91 11.00 2.97
N VAL A 428 -10.24 10.69 4.22
CA VAL A 428 -9.92 9.39 4.85
C VAL A 428 -10.95 8.31 4.47
N LEU A 429 -12.17 8.69 4.06
CA LEU A 429 -13.27 7.78 3.72
C LEU A 429 -12.89 6.63 2.76
N PRO A 430 -12.24 6.85 1.59
CA PRO A 430 -11.90 5.75 0.69
C PRO A 430 -10.97 4.72 1.35
N PHE A 431 -10.08 5.14 2.26
CA PHE A 431 -9.22 4.24 3.03
C PHE A 431 -9.99 3.47 4.11
N ILE A 432 -11.06 4.06 4.68
CA ILE A 432 -11.97 3.39 5.63
C ILE A 432 -12.81 2.33 4.92
N LEU A 433 -13.34 2.64 3.73
CA LEU A 433 -14.10 1.66 2.94
C LEU A 433 -13.23 0.47 2.56
N GLN A 434 -11.99 0.72 2.12
CA GLN A 434 -11.06 -0.35 1.78
C GLN A 434 -10.67 -1.20 3.00
N VAL A 435 -10.29 -0.58 4.13
CA VAL A 435 -9.94 -1.36 5.33
C VAL A 435 -11.16 -2.11 5.88
N GLY A 436 -12.37 -1.58 5.74
CA GLY A 436 -13.61 -2.29 6.08
C GLY A 436 -13.83 -3.54 5.24
N PHE A 437 -13.69 -3.45 3.92
CA PHE A 437 -13.77 -4.61 3.03
C PHE A 437 -12.67 -5.63 3.34
N MET A 438 -11.45 -5.15 3.55
CA MET A 438 -10.31 -6.00 3.89
C MET A 438 -10.52 -6.70 5.25
N ALA A 439 -10.96 -5.99 6.28
CA ALA A 439 -11.22 -6.57 7.61
C ALA A 439 -12.36 -7.60 7.57
N ALA A 440 -13.42 -7.34 6.80
CA ALA A 440 -14.50 -8.31 6.60
C ALA A 440 -13.98 -9.58 5.90
N THR A 441 -13.17 -9.43 4.85
CA THR A 441 -12.53 -10.57 4.17
C THR A 441 -11.60 -11.33 5.11
N ALA A 442 -10.81 -10.60 5.91
CA ALA A 442 -9.89 -11.13 6.91
C ALA A 442 -10.60 -12.00 7.96
N PHE A 443 -11.78 -11.57 8.38
CA PHE A 443 -12.54 -12.23 9.43
C PHE A 443 -13.40 -13.38 8.91
N PHE A 444 -14.07 -13.21 7.77
CA PHE A 444 -15.08 -14.17 7.30
C PHE A 444 -14.58 -15.19 6.28
N VAL A 445 -13.53 -14.90 5.51
CA VAL A 445 -13.17 -15.70 4.32
C VAL A 445 -11.80 -16.36 4.44
N MET A 446 -10.79 -15.62 4.89
CA MET A 446 -9.43 -16.14 4.99
C MET A 446 -9.12 -16.77 6.36
N HIS A 447 -7.96 -17.41 6.43
CA HIS A 447 -7.38 -17.82 7.71
C HIS A 447 -7.00 -16.58 8.51
N VAL A 448 -7.56 -16.46 9.72
CA VAL A 448 -7.41 -15.27 10.56
C VAL A 448 -5.95 -14.99 10.94
N GLN A 449 -5.10 -16.02 10.92
CA GLN A 449 -3.64 -15.96 11.09
C GLN A 449 -2.99 -14.93 10.16
N VAL A 450 -3.48 -14.87 8.91
CA VAL A 450 -2.97 -13.98 7.87
C VAL A 450 -3.46 -12.55 8.03
N ALA A 451 -4.42 -12.26 8.92
CA ALA A 451 -5.03 -10.95 9.06
C ALA A 451 -4.02 -9.85 9.39
N THR A 452 -3.02 -10.14 10.25
CA THR A 452 -2.00 -9.17 10.66
C THR A 452 -1.17 -8.68 9.48
N ARG A 453 -0.64 -9.60 8.65
CA ARG A 453 0.11 -9.26 7.43
C ARG A 453 -0.77 -8.71 6.31
N PHE A 454 -2.04 -9.09 6.29
CA PHE A 454 -3.00 -8.64 5.28
C PHE A 454 -3.41 -7.17 5.49
N LEU A 455 -3.68 -6.79 6.74
CA LEU A 455 -4.15 -5.45 7.11
C LEU A 455 -3.02 -4.45 7.34
N SER A 456 -1.79 -4.90 7.58
CA SER A 456 -0.64 -4.03 7.91
C SER A 456 -0.27 -3.03 6.82
N ALA A 457 -0.71 -3.22 5.58
CA ALA A 457 -0.47 -2.27 4.48
C ALA A 457 -1.49 -1.12 4.43
N SER A 458 -2.57 -1.16 5.23
CA SER A 458 -3.66 -0.18 5.20
C SER A 458 -3.30 1.11 5.98
N PRO A 459 -3.24 2.29 5.33
CA PRO A 459 -2.83 3.52 6.00
C PRO A 459 -3.73 4.01 7.14
N SER A 460 -5.03 3.77 7.01
CA SER A 460 -6.04 4.20 7.98
C SER A 460 -5.79 3.66 9.39
N LEU A 461 -5.22 2.47 9.53
CA LEU A 461 -4.91 1.86 10.83
C LEU A 461 -3.87 2.67 11.60
N TYR A 462 -2.80 3.10 10.92
CA TYR A 462 -1.73 3.88 11.55
C TYR A 462 -2.14 5.32 11.81
N TRP A 463 -2.96 5.91 10.93
CA TRP A 463 -3.54 7.22 11.16
C TRP A 463 -4.44 7.22 12.40
N PHE A 464 -5.29 6.20 12.54
CA PHE A 464 -6.14 6.04 13.72
C PHE A 464 -5.33 5.75 14.99
N ALA A 465 -4.30 4.90 14.90
CA ALA A 465 -3.41 4.64 16.01
C ALA A 465 -2.69 5.92 16.48
N SER A 466 -2.21 6.77 15.57
CA SER A 466 -1.60 8.06 15.90
C SER A 466 -2.59 9.01 16.59
N LEU A 467 -3.85 9.01 16.17
CA LEU A 467 -4.91 9.76 16.86
C LEU A 467 -5.07 9.28 18.31
N ILE A 468 -5.22 7.96 18.52
CA ILE A 468 -5.34 7.37 19.88
C ILE A 468 -4.12 7.72 20.74
N MET A 469 -2.91 7.60 20.17
CA MET A 469 -1.66 7.89 20.87
C MET A 469 -1.57 9.35 21.33
N THR A 470 -2.10 10.28 20.53
CA THR A 470 -2.13 11.70 20.86
C THR A 470 -3.19 12.02 21.91
N SER A 471 -4.37 11.40 21.82
CA SER A 471 -5.47 11.63 22.76
C SER A 471 -5.28 10.94 24.11
N HIS A 472 -4.68 9.75 24.15
CA HIS A 472 -4.58 8.93 25.35
C HIS A 472 -3.20 8.27 25.51
N LYS A 473 -2.36 8.85 26.38
CA LYS A 473 -0.99 8.36 26.65
C LYS A 473 -0.94 6.86 27.04
N LYS A 474 -1.89 6.38 27.85
CA LYS A 474 -1.95 4.97 28.29
C LYS A 474 -2.15 4.01 27.11
N TRP A 475 -3.09 4.32 26.23
CA TRP A 475 -3.34 3.51 25.03
C TRP A 475 -2.18 3.58 24.05
N GLY A 476 -1.53 4.74 23.92
CA GLY A 476 -0.33 4.85 23.12
C GLY A 476 0.83 3.98 23.61
N TYR A 477 1.02 3.90 24.94
CA TYR A 477 2.00 2.97 25.53
C TYR A 477 1.65 1.50 25.23
N MET A 478 0.38 1.11 25.35
CA MET A 478 -0.06 -0.24 25.03
C MET A 478 0.18 -0.62 23.55
N ILE A 479 -0.07 0.29 22.61
CA ILE A 479 0.19 0.08 21.18
C ILE A 479 1.69 -0.18 20.96
N TRP A 480 2.56 0.61 21.57
CA TRP A 480 4.01 0.41 21.47
C TRP A 480 4.46 -0.92 22.06
N VAL A 481 4.01 -1.25 23.28
CA VAL A 481 4.33 -2.54 23.92
C VAL A 481 3.90 -3.70 23.03
N TYR A 482 2.70 -3.63 22.46
CA TYR A 482 2.20 -4.63 21.53
C TYR A 482 3.09 -4.77 20.27
N CYS A 483 3.44 -3.65 19.62
CA CYS A 483 4.34 -3.65 18.47
C CYS A 483 5.72 -4.25 18.80
N PHE A 484 6.34 -3.83 19.90
CA PHE A 484 7.65 -4.35 20.33
C PHE A 484 7.58 -5.84 20.68
N ALA A 485 6.55 -6.28 21.39
CA ALA A 485 6.34 -7.68 21.72
C ALA A 485 6.21 -8.53 20.45
N TYR A 486 5.44 -8.08 19.45
CA TYR A 486 5.29 -8.81 18.19
C TYR A 486 6.56 -8.80 17.32
N ILE A 487 7.36 -7.73 17.35
CA ILE A 487 8.66 -7.71 16.66
C ILE A 487 9.62 -8.71 17.31
N LEU A 488 9.69 -8.73 18.64
CA LEU A 488 10.55 -9.63 19.38
C LEU A 488 10.11 -11.10 19.20
N LEU A 489 8.84 -11.39 19.48
CA LEU A 489 8.29 -12.74 19.36
C LEU A 489 8.25 -13.20 17.91
N GLY A 490 7.91 -12.30 16.98
CA GLY A 490 7.89 -12.58 15.56
C GLY A 490 9.24 -12.92 14.99
N SER A 491 10.26 -12.11 15.29
CA SER A 491 11.64 -12.42 14.87
C SER A 491 12.12 -13.75 15.46
N LEU A 492 11.78 -14.05 16.73
CA LEU A 492 12.13 -15.30 17.41
C LEU A 492 11.48 -16.51 16.76
N LEU A 493 10.15 -16.54 16.68
CA LEU A 493 9.38 -17.69 16.21
C LEU A 493 9.57 -17.90 14.71
N PHE A 494 9.41 -16.85 13.90
CA PHE A 494 9.48 -16.94 12.46
C PHE A 494 10.85 -17.44 11.98
N SER A 495 11.93 -16.90 12.55
CA SER A 495 13.30 -17.24 12.14
C SER A 495 13.70 -18.66 12.54
N ASN A 496 13.04 -19.24 13.53
CA ASN A 496 13.25 -20.61 14.00
C ASN A 496 12.19 -21.61 13.49
N PHE A 497 11.38 -21.20 12.51
CA PHE A 497 10.36 -22.03 11.87
C PHE A 497 9.24 -22.49 12.83
N TYR A 498 8.91 -21.64 13.79
CA TYR A 498 7.70 -21.76 14.60
C TYR A 498 6.57 -20.88 14.06
N PRO A 499 5.32 -21.37 14.05
CA PRO A 499 4.19 -20.63 13.52
C PRO A 499 4.06 -19.29 14.26
N PHE A 500 4.05 -18.21 13.49
CA PHE A 500 3.91 -16.84 13.96
C PHE A 500 2.91 -16.12 13.07
N THR A 501 1.88 -15.57 13.71
CA THR A 501 0.67 -14.97 13.10
C THR A 501 -0.09 -15.88 12.17
#